data_AF-A0A8T1WPA7-F1
#
_entry.id   AF-A0A8T1WPA7-F1
#
_cell.length_a   1.000
_cell.length_b   1.000
_cell.length_c   1.000
_cell.angle_alpha   90.00
_cell.angle_beta   90.00
_cell.angle_gamma   90.00
#
_symmetry.space_group_name_H-M   'P 1'
#
loop_
_entity.id
_entity.type
_entity.pdbx_description
1 polymer ?
#
loop_
_entity_poly.entity_id
_entity_poly.type
_entity_poly.pdbx_seq_one_letter_code
_entity_poly.pdbx_strand_id
1 'polypeptide(L)'
;MPPVAISWLLLSSFSAWQSLDVVTAAFPVGPNRFLGTCLDEAWVTQMETSLGVSSQERDSSGRLVRPFMQQALKFPRYRVDDPRTASASAFSDSCIPAGQTVYGADQDAEGTTRGEVNGTLVMDMCNWDTHALATMVLAIVAGEVV
;
A
#
# COMPACT_ATOMS: atom_id res chain seq x y z
N MET A 1 56.04 16.52 -51.58
CA MET A 1 54.64 16.54 -52.03
C MET A 1 53.87 15.51 -51.17
N PRO A 2 52.69 15.79 -50.60
CA PRO A 2 52.10 17.00 -49.99
C PRO A 2 51.87 16.80 -48.45
N PRO A 3 51.29 17.76 -47.70
CA PRO A 3 51.25 17.74 -46.23
C PRO A 3 50.01 17.02 -45.65
N VAL A 4 50.16 16.51 -44.43
CA VAL A 4 49.08 15.93 -43.61
C VAL A 4 48.19 17.05 -43.08
N ALA A 5 46.96 17.14 -43.58
CA ALA A 5 45.93 18.01 -43.01
C ALA A 5 45.32 17.32 -41.79
N ILE A 6 45.68 17.78 -40.59
CA ILE A 6 45.02 17.40 -39.35
C ILE A 6 43.69 18.16 -39.30
N SER A 7 42.61 17.44 -39.60
CA SER A 7 41.25 17.94 -39.48
C SER A 7 40.89 18.02 -38.00
N TRP A 8 40.60 19.23 -37.51
CA TRP A 8 40.10 19.46 -36.16
C TRP A 8 38.64 19.02 -36.08
N LEU A 9 38.39 17.76 -35.69
CA LEU A 9 37.10 17.32 -35.18
C LEU A 9 37.14 17.46 -33.66
N LEU A 10 36.72 18.63 -33.16
CA LEU A 10 36.33 18.76 -31.76
C LEU A 10 35.01 17.99 -31.58
N LEU A 11 35.10 16.75 -31.11
CA LEU A 11 33.97 16.03 -30.52
C LEU A 11 33.52 16.83 -29.29
N SER A 12 32.38 17.49 -29.38
CA SER A 12 31.67 18.00 -28.21
C SER A 12 31.06 16.81 -27.47
N SER A 13 31.76 16.32 -26.45
CA SER A 13 31.20 15.38 -25.49
C SER A 13 30.15 16.10 -24.64
N PHE A 14 28.88 16.00 -25.05
CA PHE A 14 27.74 16.20 -24.14
C PHE A 14 27.66 14.98 -23.23
N SER A 15 28.43 14.99 -22.14
CA SER A 15 28.14 14.12 -21.01
C SER A 15 26.94 14.72 -20.27
N ALA A 16 25.74 14.37 -20.73
CA ALA A 16 24.54 14.51 -19.93
C ALA A 16 24.67 13.55 -18.74
N TRP A 17 25.22 14.05 -17.63
CA TRP A 17 25.10 13.40 -16.34
C TRP A 17 23.64 13.57 -15.94
N GLN A 18 22.80 12.62 -16.34
CA GLN A 18 21.57 12.39 -15.62
C GLN A 18 21.98 11.77 -14.29
N SER A 19 22.10 12.60 -13.26
CA SER A 19 22.03 12.14 -11.88
C SER A 19 20.66 11.48 -11.73
N LEU A 20 20.62 10.15 -11.86
CA LEU A 20 19.54 9.40 -11.25
C LEU A 20 19.80 9.51 -9.74
N ASP A 21 19.18 10.52 -9.11
CA ASP A 21 19.01 10.51 -7.66
C ASP A 21 18.08 9.33 -7.36
N VAL A 22 18.67 8.14 -7.20
CA VAL A 22 18.01 7.05 -6.52
C VAL A 22 17.93 7.49 -5.06
N VAL A 23 16.84 8.16 -4.71
CA VAL A 23 16.48 8.35 -3.31
C VAL A 23 16.30 6.94 -2.76
N THR A 24 17.30 6.46 -2.02
CA THR A 24 17.17 5.21 -1.27
C THR A 24 16.10 5.44 -0.22
N ALA A 25 14.98 4.73 -0.34
CA ALA A 25 13.87 4.79 0.62
C ALA A 25 14.40 4.63 2.06
N ALA A 26 13.94 5.47 2.97
CA ALA A 26 14.32 5.39 4.38
C ALA A 26 13.70 4.16 5.06
N PHE A 27 12.53 3.73 4.57
CA PHE A 27 11.80 2.56 5.02
C PHE A 27 11.40 1.70 3.81
N PRO A 28 11.42 0.36 3.91
CA PRO A 28 10.82 -0.49 2.89
C PRO A 28 9.33 -0.14 2.74
N VAL A 29 8.80 -0.25 1.52
CA VAL A 29 7.38 0.00 1.26
C VAL A 29 6.56 -1.21 1.70
N GLY A 30 5.62 -0.98 2.62
CA GLY A 30 4.77 -2.02 3.18
C GLY A 30 3.58 -2.41 2.29
N PRO A 31 2.91 -3.53 2.59
CA PRO A 31 1.71 -3.98 1.89
C PRO A 31 0.50 -3.06 2.13
N ASN A 32 0.54 -2.22 3.17
CA ASN A 32 -0.54 -1.29 3.53
C ASN A 32 -0.93 -0.34 2.39
N ARG A 33 -0.04 -0.12 1.41
CA ARG A 33 -0.32 0.69 0.20
C ARG A 33 -1.48 0.17 -0.66
N PHE A 34 -1.91 -1.09 -0.47
CA PHE A 34 -3.03 -1.69 -1.19
C PHE A 34 -4.36 -1.54 -0.45
N LEU A 35 -4.34 -1.07 0.80
CA LEU A 35 -5.55 -0.70 1.52
C LEU A 35 -6.12 0.57 0.88
N GLY A 36 -7.45 0.66 0.79
CA GLY A 36 -8.18 1.72 0.09
C GLY A 36 -8.14 1.65 -1.43
N THR A 37 -7.42 0.68 -2.03
CA THR A 37 -7.31 0.53 -3.49
C THR A 37 -8.05 -0.70 -4.04
N CYS A 38 -8.82 -1.42 -3.21
CA CYS A 38 -9.53 -2.63 -3.60
C CYS A 38 -11.03 -2.52 -3.27
N LEU A 39 -11.83 -3.48 -3.76
CA LEU A 39 -13.30 -3.47 -3.66
C LEU A 39 -13.91 -2.18 -4.23
N ASP A 40 -13.48 -1.78 -5.44
CA ASP A 40 -13.98 -0.59 -6.10
C ASP A 40 -15.28 -0.85 -6.90
N GLU A 41 -15.80 0.19 -7.55
CA GLU A 41 -17.00 0.10 -8.39
C GLU A 41 -16.84 -0.90 -9.55
N ALA A 42 -15.64 -0.94 -10.15
CA ALA A 42 -15.34 -1.84 -11.25
C ALA A 42 -15.39 -3.31 -10.80
N TRP A 43 -14.86 -3.60 -9.62
CA TRP A 43 -14.94 -4.92 -8.99
C TRP A 43 -16.39 -5.33 -8.72
N VAL A 44 -17.22 -4.45 -8.14
CA VAL A 44 -18.65 -4.76 -7.91
C VAL A 44 -19.36 -5.10 -9.22
N THR A 45 -19.17 -4.27 -10.25
CA THR A 45 -19.79 -4.45 -11.57
C THR A 45 -19.37 -5.79 -12.22
N GLN A 46 -18.08 -6.12 -12.12
CA GLN A 46 -17.56 -7.40 -12.62
C GLN A 46 -18.20 -8.58 -11.89
N MET A 47 -18.35 -8.50 -10.57
CA MET A 47 -18.91 -9.57 -9.76
C MET A 47 -20.41 -9.78 -10.00
N GLU A 48 -21.18 -8.69 -10.16
CA GLU A 48 -22.59 -8.75 -10.57
C GLU A 48 -22.74 -9.48 -11.91
N THR A 49 -21.91 -9.10 -12.89
CA THR A 49 -21.91 -9.70 -14.23
C THR A 49 -21.54 -11.18 -14.19
N SER A 50 -20.46 -11.52 -13.48
CA SER A 50 -19.91 -12.88 -13.46
C SER A 50 -20.83 -13.87 -12.76
N LEU A 51 -21.54 -13.42 -11.73
CA LEU A 51 -22.46 -14.27 -10.95
C LEU A 51 -23.92 -14.17 -11.42
N GLY A 52 -24.26 -13.22 -12.30
CA GLY A 52 -25.64 -12.99 -12.73
C GLY A 52 -26.56 -12.53 -11.59
N VAL A 53 -26.03 -11.72 -10.66
CA VAL A 53 -26.74 -11.24 -9.47
C VAL A 53 -26.64 -9.72 -9.35
N SER A 54 -27.50 -9.11 -8.53
CA SER A 54 -27.34 -7.70 -8.15
C SER A 54 -26.79 -7.56 -6.73
N SER A 55 -25.83 -6.66 -6.57
CA SER A 55 -25.36 -6.14 -5.28
C SER A 55 -26.45 -5.39 -4.53
N GLN A 56 -27.43 -4.82 -5.24
CA GLN A 56 -28.51 -4.01 -4.68
C GLN A 56 -29.80 -4.82 -4.40
N GLU A 57 -29.78 -6.13 -4.65
CA GLU A 57 -30.90 -7.01 -4.36
C GLU A 57 -31.25 -6.98 -2.86
N ARG A 58 -32.55 -6.87 -2.55
CA ARG A 58 -33.06 -6.82 -1.18
C ARG A 58 -34.03 -7.97 -0.90
N ASP A 59 -33.97 -8.49 0.31
CA ASP A 59 -34.93 -9.47 0.81
C ASP A 59 -36.30 -8.82 1.13
N SER A 60 -37.28 -9.63 1.54
CA SER A 60 -38.61 -9.16 1.92
C SER A 60 -38.62 -8.22 3.15
N SER A 61 -37.52 -8.16 3.90
CA SER A 61 -37.31 -7.24 5.03
C SER A 61 -36.53 -5.98 4.62
N GLY A 62 -36.23 -5.81 3.33
CA GLY A 62 -35.49 -4.66 2.79
C GLY A 62 -33.98 -4.71 3.03
N ARG A 63 -33.42 -5.83 3.50
CA ARG A 63 -31.99 -5.98 3.76
C ARG A 63 -31.27 -6.40 2.49
N LEU A 64 -30.02 -5.96 2.30
CA LEU A 64 -29.21 -6.42 1.18
C LEU A 64 -28.99 -7.94 1.29
N VAL A 65 -29.25 -8.66 0.20
CA VAL A 65 -28.99 -10.11 0.11
C VAL A 65 -27.48 -10.39 0.11
N ARG A 66 -26.68 -9.45 -0.42
CA ARG A 66 -25.20 -9.55 -0.53
C ARG A 66 -24.53 -8.34 0.10
N PRO A 67 -24.54 -8.22 1.44
CA PRO A 67 -24.05 -7.04 2.13
C PRO A 67 -22.54 -6.78 1.93
N PHE A 68 -21.77 -7.80 1.55
CA PHE A 68 -20.32 -7.71 1.33
C PHE A 68 -19.91 -7.56 -0.14
N MET A 69 -20.86 -7.66 -1.09
CA MET A 69 -20.60 -7.35 -2.50
C MET A 69 -20.87 -5.85 -2.72
N GLN A 70 -20.10 -5.00 -2.06
CA GLN A 70 -20.26 -3.55 -2.10
C GLN A 70 -18.88 -2.91 -2.30
N GLN A 71 -18.90 -1.64 -2.71
CA GLN A 71 -17.68 -0.85 -2.71
C GLN A 71 -17.13 -0.71 -1.29
N ALA A 72 -15.82 -0.58 -1.18
CA ALA A 72 -15.14 -0.24 0.06
C ALA A 72 -15.77 0.97 0.77
N LEU A 73 -15.73 0.94 2.09
CA LEU A 73 -16.22 2.04 2.90
C LEU A 73 -15.40 3.30 2.68
N LYS A 74 -16.07 4.41 2.34
CA LYS A 74 -15.42 5.73 2.21
C LYS A 74 -14.97 6.32 3.55
N PHE A 75 -15.57 5.84 4.65
CA PHE A 75 -15.31 6.34 5.99
C PHE A 75 -15.19 5.15 6.95
N PRO A 76 -14.20 5.16 7.87
CA PRO A 76 -14.09 4.14 8.91
C PRO A 76 -15.36 4.13 9.77
N ARG A 77 -15.93 2.95 10.01
CA ARG A 77 -17.07 2.79 10.95
C ARG A 77 -16.61 2.57 12.38
N TYR A 78 -15.42 2.03 12.56
CA TYR A 78 -14.82 1.78 13.87
C TYR A 78 -13.45 2.44 13.95
N ARG A 79 -13.04 2.78 15.18
CA ARG A 79 -11.69 3.20 15.49
C ARG A 79 -11.11 2.25 16.50
N VAL A 80 -9.86 1.86 16.28
CA VAL A 80 -9.09 1.11 17.26
C VAL A 80 -8.46 2.13 18.21
N ASP A 81 -8.86 2.07 19.48
CA ASP A 81 -8.20 2.81 20.55
C ASP A 81 -7.31 1.83 21.32
N ASP A 82 -6.05 1.73 20.89
CA ASP A 82 -5.04 0.90 21.55
C ASP A 82 -3.97 1.81 22.18
N PRO A 83 -3.95 1.96 23.53
CA PRO A 83 -2.98 2.78 24.23
C PRO A 83 -1.53 2.40 23.96
N ARG A 84 -1.26 1.17 23.52
CA ARG A 84 0.09 0.72 23.15
C ARG A 84 0.58 1.41 21.88
N THR A 85 -0.33 1.77 20.98
CA THR A 85 -0.03 2.50 19.74
C THR A 85 0.16 4.00 19.94
N ALA A 86 -0.38 4.55 21.01
CA ALA A 86 -0.26 5.97 21.34
C ALA A 86 1.13 6.39 21.83
N SER A 87 1.99 5.43 22.18
CA SER A 87 3.36 5.72 22.61
C SER A 87 4.27 5.94 21.40
N ALA A 88 4.71 7.18 21.21
CA ALA A 88 5.65 7.56 20.15
C ALA A 88 7.00 6.81 20.21
N SER A 89 7.37 6.25 21.37
CA SER A 89 8.63 5.50 21.53
C SER A 89 8.47 3.98 21.35
N ALA A 90 7.25 3.44 21.45
CA ALA A 90 7.02 2.00 21.41
C ALA A 90 7.37 1.37 20.06
N PHE A 91 7.27 2.15 18.97
CA PHE A 91 7.60 1.73 17.61
C PHE A 91 8.83 2.45 17.05
N SER A 92 9.68 2.99 17.93
CA SER A 92 10.99 3.52 17.53
C SER A 92 11.90 2.38 17.05
N ASP A 93 12.86 2.70 16.19
CA ASP A 93 13.80 1.73 15.62
C ASP A 93 14.58 0.96 16.70
N SER A 94 14.82 1.59 17.85
CA SER A 94 15.50 0.97 18.99
C SER A 94 14.68 -0.13 19.69
N CYS A 95 13.36 -0.13 19.53
CA CYS A 95 12.44 -1.11 20.10
C CYS A 95 12.08 -2.23 19.13
N ILE A 96 12.38 -2.07 17.83
CA ILE A 96 12.09 -3.06 16.80
C ILE A 96 13.28 -4.02 16.70
N PRO A 97 13.08 -5.35 16.88
CA PRO A 97 14.14 -6.31 16.73
C PRO A 97 14.81 -6.25 15.35
N ALA A 98 16.12 -6.49 15.31
CA ALA A 98 16.86 -6.51 14.06
C ALA A 98 16.25 -7.51 13.06
N GLY A 99 16.04 -7.07 11.82
CA GLY A 99 15.40 -7.86 10.76
C GLY A 99 13.87 -7.82 10.76
N GLN A 100 13.23 -7.14 11.71
CA GLN A 100 11.79 -6.86 11.67
C GLN A 100 11.51 -5.44 11.17
N THR A 101 10.30 -5.21 10.66
CA THR A 101 9.88 -3.92 10.17
C THR A 101 8.42 -3.70 10.55
N VAL A 102 8.11 -2.45 10.93
CA VAL A 102 6.74 -2.00 11.21
C VAL A 102 6.39 -0.97 10.15
N TYR A 103 5.29 -1.20 9.45
CA TYR A 103 4.73 -0.30 8.45
C TYR A 103 3.52 0.41 9.06
N GLY A 104 3.53 1.73 9.06
CA GLY A 104 2.41 2.54 9.49
C GLY A 104 1.32 2.67 8.42
N ALA A 105 0.19 3.24 8.81
CA ALA A 105 -0.83 3.75 7.91
C ALA A 105 -0.31 4.98 7.15
N ASP A 106 -0.86 5.24 5.98
CA ASP A 106 -0.51 6.40 5.13
C ASP A 106 0.99 6.53 4.82
N GLN A 107 1.72 5.40 4.81
CA GLN A 107 3.10 5.38 4.33
C GLN A 107 3.14 5.87 2.87
N ASP A 108 4.03 6.81 2.58
CA ASP A 108 4.21 7.30 1.22
C ASP A 108 4.74 6.21 0.27
N ALA A 109 4.46 6.39 -1.02
CA ALA A 109 4.79 5.40 -2.05
C ALA A 109 6.30 5.22 -2.22
N GLU A 110 7.10 6.22 -1.84
CA GLU A 110 8.55 6.25 -1.91
C GLU A 110 9.23 5.65 -0.66
N GLY A 111 8.47 5.35 0.40
CA GLY A 111 9.02 4.86 1.68
C GLY A 111 9.89 5.89 2.41
N THR A 112 9.64 7.18 2.19
CA THR A 112 10.35 8.30 2.84
C THR A 112 10.02 8.35 4.33
N THR A 113 8.79 7.99 4.68
CA THR A 113 8.28 7.88 6.04
C THR A 113 7.92 6.44 6.37
N ARG A 114 7.82 6.13 7.68
CA ARG A 114 7.29 4.85 8.16
C ARG A 114 5.76 4.77 8.06
N GLY A 115 5.09 5.93 8.04
CA GLY A 115 3.65 6.06 8.27
C GLY A 115 3.28 6.21 9.75
N GLU A 116 1.98 6.35 10.01
CA GLU A 116 1.40 6.52 11.35
C GLU A 116 1.10 5.17 12.01
N VAL A 117 1.39 5.03 13.30
CA VAL A 117 1.07 3.80 14.07
C VAL A 117 -0.01 4.07 15.11
N ASN A 118 -0.09 5.29 15.63
CA ASN A 118 -1.07 5.67 16.64
C ASN A 118 -2.51 5.54 16.12
N GLY A 119 -3.35 4.82 16.85
CA GLY A 119 -4.75 4.61 16.48
C GLY A 119 -4.94 3.63 15.32
N THR A 120 -3.92 2.82 15.01
CA THR A 120 -3.98 1.79 13.97
C THR A 120 -4.14 0.39 14.56
N LEU A 121 -4.71 -0.53 13.78
CA LEU A 121 -4.69 -1.95 14.09
C LEU A 121 -3.35 -2.55 13.65
N VAL A 122 -2.53 -2.99 14.61
CA VAL A 122 -1.26 -3.66 14.30
C VAL A 122 -1.50 -5.15 14.07
N MET A 123 -1.09 -5.66 12.91
CA MET A 123 -1.17 -7.07 12.56
C MET A 123 0.22 -7.60 12.23
N ASP A 124 0.56 -8.76 12.78
CA ASP A 124 1.82 -9.44 12.47
C ASP A 124 1.72 -10.14 11.11
N MET A 125 2.82 -10.11 10.37
CA MET A 125 2.94 -10.75 9.06
C MET A 125 4.23 -11.56 9.02
N CYS A 126 4.09 -12.87 9.22
CA CYS A 126 5.18 -13.82 9.03
C CYS A 126 5.45 -14.08 7.53
N ASN A 127 6.61 -14.68 7.25
CA ASN A 127 7.08 -15.01 5.89
C ASN A 127 6.46 -16.27 5.28
N TRP A 128 5.44 -16.87 5.91
CA TRP A 128 4.70 -17.99 5.32
C TRP A 128 3.60 -17.45 4.43
N ASP A 129 3.59 -17.84 3.16
CA ASP A 129 2.66 -17.30 2.16
C ASP A 129 1.19 -17.37 2.61
N THR A 130 0.78 -18.47 3.24
CA THR A 130 -0.57 -18.65 3.76
C THR A 130 -0.90 -17.71 4.90
N HIS A 131 0.06 -17.44 5.79
CA HIS A 131 -0.09 -16.48 6.88
C HIS A 131 -0.15 -15.06 6.33
N ALA A 132 0.77 -14.69 5.45
CA ALA A 132 0.78 -13.39 4.80
C ALA A 132 -0.53 -13.11 4.06
N LEU A 133 -1.03 -14.09 3.29
CA LEU A 133 -2.32 -13.98 2.61
C LEU A 133 -3.47 -13.81 3.59
N ALA A 134 -3.55 -14.64 4.64
CA ALA A 134 -4.61 -14.54 5.64
C ALA A 134 -4.60 -13.19 6.38
N THR A 135 -3.42 -12.69 6.76
CA THR A 135 -3.26 -11.37 7.38
C THR A 135 -3.69 -10.25 6.44
N MET A 136 -3.32 -10.30 5.15
CA MET A 136 -3.73 -9.28 4.18
C MET A 136 -5.24 -9.28 3.95
N VAL A 137 -5.86 -10.46 3.85
CA VAL A 137 -7.32 -10.58 3.73
C VAL A 137 -8.00 -10.01 4.99
N LEU A 138 -7.48 -10.30 6.18
CA LEU A 138 -8.00 -9.73 7.42
C LEU A 138 -7.86 -8.21 7.45
N ALA A 139 -6.74 -7.66 6.98
CA ALA A 139 -6.52 -6.22 6.87
C ALA A 139 -7.56 -5.54 5.97
N ILE A 140 -7.83 -6.13 4.79
CA ILE A 140 -8.85 -5.65 3.86
C ILE A 140 -10.24 -5.70 4.50
N VAL A 141 -10.59 -6.80 5.17
CA VAL A 141 -11.90 -6.91 5.85
C VAL A 141 -12.03 -5.85 6.95
N ALA A 142 -10.96 -5.63 7.73
CA ALA A 142 -10.97 -4.66 8.81
C ALA A 142 -10.99 -3.20 8.33
N GLY A 143 -10.36 -2.89 7.19
CA GLY A 143 -10.28 -1.52 6.67
C GLY A 143 -11.39 -1.14 5.70
N GLU A 144 -11.84 -2.08 4.86
CA GLU A 144 -12.68 -1.76 3.70
C GLU A 144 -14.14 -2.22 3.86
N VAL A 145 -14.41 -3.17 4.75
CA VAL A 145 -15.73 -3.83 4.86
C VAL A 145 -16.44 -3.51 6.17
N VAL A 146 -15.69 -3.43 7.28
CA VAL A 146 -16.22 -3.31 8.65
C VAL A 146 -16.18 -1.88 9.15
#